data_AF-A0AB38R1G1-F1
#
_entry.id   AF-A0AB38R1G1-F1
#
_cell.length_a   1.000
_cell.length_b   1.000
_cell.length_c   1.000
_cell.angle_alpha   90.00
_cell.angle_beta   90.00
_cell.angle_gamma   90.00
#
_symmetry.space_group_name_H-M   'P 1'
#
loop_
_entity.id
_entity.type
_entity.pdbx_description
1 polymer ?
#
loop_
_entity_poly.entity_id
_entity_poly.type
_entity_poly.pdbx_seq_one_letter_code
_entity_poly.pdbx_strand_id
1 'polypeptide(L)'
;MKTIKQFLEELLRDIGVNISIDKNDIDVAKIFLNRINQYLYQSNNNEYISPFHEYWKEKHQEILNISINRNQARKIAEIFEQIFSSPSSFPELELNTKITNTKGLSKENIANVRFYTAIQDFKINIYKDGRNPFQKYLEKPEWFEPEKIVESPNIILEFLEYLGATGSQGDKRIKWMLEASKFLLETCNGQAYNLLEICNNDLELVRKLISDERDIGFSRKKADMFIRDMLDWNIWDTDIGIEKLNVASDTNTIRVALRTGLLELDFPLLASYLDVYCYQYGLVDYKTQEGWRTVWEEWKKIPNNHCPKTPASMDYLIYKSIGKKYCKLNKRKCEECVLNQVCPPDKRNLKPPRSISIYGQTGWESGKTDAGGGGGIMS
;
A
#
# COMPACT_ATOMS: atom_id res chain seq x y z
N MET A 1 -15.17 27.09 26.94
CA MET A 1 -14.47 27.08 25.64
C MET A 1 -13.06 27.58 25.87
N LYS A 2 -12.03 26.86 25.43
CA LYS A 2 -10.63 27.28 25.57
C LYS A 2 -10.34 28.37 24.53
N THR A 3 -9.77 29.50 24.94
CA THR A 3 -9.46 30.63 24.03
C THR A 3 -8.09 30.47 23.37
N ILE A 4 -7.80 31.25 22.31
CA ILE A 4 -6.48 31.20 21.64
C ILE A 4 -5.38 31.68 22.59
N LYS A 5 -5.65 32.71 23.40
CA LYS A 5 -4.71 33.16 24.44
C LYS A 5 -4.35 32.04 25.41
N GLN A 6 -5.35 31.34 25.93
CA GLN A 6 -5.13 30.21 26.86
C GLN A 6 -4.34 29.07 26.19
N PHE A 7 -4.67 28.75 24.93
CA PHE A 7 -3.90 27.78 24.15
C PHE A 7 -2.43 28.16 23.99
N LEU A 8 -2.13 29.42 23.67
CA LEU A 8 -0.75 29.88 23.50
C LEU A 8 0.03 29.92 24.81
N GLU A 9 -0.58 30.36 25.90
CA GLU A 9 0.08 30.34 27.21
C GLU A 9 0.38 28.91 27.68
N GLU A 10 -0.51 27.95 27.40
CA GLU A 10 -0.22 26.53 27.62
C GLU A 10 0.91 26.02 26.73
N LEU A 11 0.87 26.31 25.42
CA LEU A 11 1.92 25.91 24.48
C LEU A 11 3.30 26.47 24.89
N LEU A 12 3.37 27.75 25.28
CA LEU A 12 4.59 28.40 25.74
C LEU A 12 5.13 27.69 26.99
N ARG A 13 4.26 27.37 27.96
CA ARG A 13 4.67 26.61 29.14
C ARG A 13 5.21 25.22 28.79
N ASP A 14 4.56 24.52 27.87
CA ASP A 14 4.96 23.17 27.44
C ASP A 14 6.35 23.16 26.78
N ILE A 15 6.77 24.26 26.15
CA ILE A 15 8.11 24.42 25.58
C ILE A 15 9.10 25.12 26.54
N GLY A 16 8.75 25.29 27.81
CA GLY A 16 9.63 25.84 28.85
C GLY A 16 9.67 27.37 28.95
N VAL A 17 8.73 28.07 28.32
CA VAL A 17 8.61 29.53 28.35
C VAL A 17 7.46 29.95 29.26
N ASN A 18 7.77 30.53 30.42
CA ASN A 18 6.75 30.96 31.38
C ASN A 18 6.48 32.47 31.27
N ILE A 19 5.55 32.84 30.40
CA ILE A 19 5.16 34.25 30.14
C ILE A 19 3.64 34.36 30.14
N SER A 20 3.13 35.44 30.75
CA SER A 20 1.72 35.85 30.65
C SER A 20 1.53 36.80 29.48
N ILE A 21 0.51 36.59 28.65
CA ILE A 21 0.26 37.45 27.48
C ILE A 21 -0.56 38.67 27.92
N ASP A 22 -0.01 39.88 27.78
CA ASP A 22 -0.65 41.15 28.20
C ASP A 22 -1.59 41.76 27.14
N LYS A 23 -2.07 40.94 26.20
CA LYS A 23 -3.06 41.34 25.18
C LYS A 23 -4.42 40.70 25.48
N ASN A 24 -5.49 41.35 25.04
CA ASN A 24 -6.82 40.75 25.04
C ASN A 24 -6.89 39.59 24.03
N ASP A 25 -7.84 38.68 24.22
CA ASP A 25 -7.93 37.44 23.45
C ASP A 25 -8.12 37.66 21.93
N ILE A 26 -8.88 38.69 21.53
CA ILE A 26 -9.14 38.99 20.11
C ILE A 26 -7.89 39.48 19.40
N ASP A 27 -7.11 40.35 20.04
CA ASP A 27 -5.85 40.82 19.45
C ASP A 27 -4.81 39.69 19.37
N VAL A 28 -4.77 38.80 20.36
CA VAL A 28 -3.94 37.59 20.32
C VAL A 28 -4.39 36.68 19.17
N ALA A 29 -5.69 36.46 19.01
CA ALA A 29 -6.25 35.66 17.92
C ALA A 29 -5.86 36.20 16.54
N LYS A 30 -5.99 37.51 16.31
CA LYS A 30 -5.60 38.16 15.04
C LYS A 30 -4.12 37.92 14.72
N ILE A 31 -3.24 38.12 15.70
CA ILE A 31 -1.79 37.92 15.54
C ILE A 31 -1.50 36.45 15.24
N PHE A 32 -2.07 35.54 16.03
CA PHE A 32 -1.87 34.10 15.91
C PHE A 32 -2.31 33.58 14.54
N LEU A 33 -3.54 33.88 14.12
CA LEU A 33 -4.09 33.40 12.86
C LEU A 33 -3.28 33.93 11.66
N ASN A 34 -2.86 35.20 11.69
CA ASN A 34 -2.00 35.75 10.65
C ASN A 34 -0.64 35.03 10.58
N ARG A 35 0.01 34.79 11.74
CA ARG A 35 1.31 34.10 11.79
C ARG A 35 1.22 32.63 11.40
N ILE A 36 0.19 31.91 11.82
CA ILE A 36 -0.07 30.54 11.40
C ILE A 36 -0.32 30.49 9.89
N ASN A 37 -1.12 31.40 9.34
CA ASN A 37 -1.38 31.44 7.91
C ASN A 37 -0.08 31.67 7.12
N GLN A 38 0.74 32.61 7.59
CA GLN A 38 2.06 32.87 7.02
C GLN A 38 2.96 31.62 7.01
N TYR A 39 3.04 30.92 8.14
CA TYR A 39 3.94 29.77 8.27
C TYR A 39 3.45 28.52 7.52
N LEU A 40 2.14 28.23 7.58
CA LEU A 40 1.57 27.00 7.02
C LEU A 40 1.21 27.12 5.53
N TYR A 41 0.79 28.30 5.06
CA TYR A 41 0.08 28.43 3.78
C TYR A 41 0.54 29.58 2.87
N GLN A 42 1.49 30.41 3.30
CA GLN A 42 2.06 31.46 2.45
C GLN A 42 3.47 31.10 2.04
N SER A 43 3.73 31.28 0.75
CA SER A 43 4.99 30.90 0.12
C SER A 43 6.01 32.03 0.25
N ASN A 44 7.24 31.69 0.64
CA ASN A 44 8.35 32.63 0.76
C ASN A 44 9.34 32.54 -0.43
N ASN A 45 9.20 31.54 -1.31
CA ASN A 45 10.03 31.33 -2.49
C ASN A 45 9.28 30.51 -3.57
N ASN A 46 9.90 30.24 -4.72
CA ASN A 46 9.24 29.49 -5.80
C ASN A 46 9.29 27.95 -5.64
N GLU A 47 10.05 27.42 -4.67
CA GLU A 47 10.25 25.98 -4.50
C GLU A 47 9.22 25.36 -3.53
N TYR A 48 8.82 26.11 -2.49
CA TYR A 48 7.95 25.61 -1.42
C TYR A 48 6.63 26.38 -1.33
N ILE A 49 5.53 25.67 -1.10
CA ILE A 49 4.22 26.29 -0.87
C ILE A 49 4.18 27.11 0.43
N SER A 50 5.01 26.79 1.42
CA SER A 50 5.14 27.53 2.68
C SER A 50 6.42 27.19 3.44
N PRO A 51 6.84 28.00 4.43
CA PRO A 51 7.94 27.67 5.34
C PRO A 51 7.74 26.33 6.07
N PHE A 52 6.50 26.01 6.45
CA PHE A 52 6.21 24.72 7.07
C PHE A 52 6.43 23.55 6.10
N HIS A 53 6.10 23.70 4.83
CA HIS A 53 6.39 22.66 3.84
C HIS A 53 7.88 22.36 3.75
N GLU A 54 8.73 23.39 3.68
CA GLU A 54 10.19 23.26 3.70
C GLU A 54 10.66 22.54 4.98
N TYR A 55 10.23 23.04 6.14
CA TYR A 55 10.55 22.43 7.43
C TYR A 55 10.09 20.96 7.53
N TRP A 56 8.88 20.65 7.05
CA TRP A 56 8.32 19.30 7.12
C TRP A 56 9.07 18.33 6.22
N LYS A 57 9.39 18.73 4.98
CA LYS A 57 10.23 17.94 4.07
C LYS A 57 11.55 17.55 4.72
N GLU A 58 12.20 18.48 5.41
CA GLU A 58 13.50 18.24 6.07
C GLU A 58 13.39 17.45 7.37
N LYS A 59 12.39 17.76 8.22
CA LYS A 59 12.37 17.31 9.61
C LYS A 59 11.37 16.21 9.93
N HIS A 60 10.46 15.83 9.03
CA HIS A 60 9.45 14.80 9.32
C HIS A 60 10.06 13.48 9.81
N GLN A 61 11.21 13.04 9.27
CA GLN A 61 11.85 11.79 9.70
C GLN A 61 12.36 11.87 11.14
N GLU A 62 13.04 12.95 11.49
CA GLU A 62 13.55 13.21 12.85
C GLU A 62 12.41 13.35 13.86
N ILE A 63 11.34 14.07 13.48
CA ILE A 63 10.17 14.31 14.36
C ILE A 63 9.38 13.02 14.62
N LEU A 64 9.10 12.25 13.56
CA LEU A 64 8.31 11.02 13.69
C LEU A 64 9.12 9.88 14.31
N ASN A 65 10.44 9.87 14.08
CA ASN A 65 11.41 8.87 14.53
C ASN A 65 10.86 7.44 14.53
N ILE A 66 10.33 7.03 13.37
CA ILE A 66 9.64 5.74 13.27
C ILE A 66 10.64 4.60 13.40
N SER A 67 10.49 3.80 14.45
CA SER A 67 11.31 2.63 14.71
C SER A 67 10.51 1.34 14.58
N ILE A 68 11.21 0.24 14.31
CA ILE A 68 10.62 -1.09 14.20
C ILE A 68 10.91 -1.85 15.50
N ASN A 69 9.85 -2.25 16.20
CA ASN A 69 9.99 -3.01 17.44
C ASN A 69 10.24 -4.49 17.10
N ARG A 70 11.52 -4.89 17.16
CA ARG A 70 11.95 -6.24 16.80
C ARG A 70 11.42 -7.32 17.75
N ASN A 71 11.26 -7.00 19.03
CA ASN A 71 10.64 -7.92 20.00
C ASN A 71 9.17 -8.15 19.66
N GLN A 72 8.47 -7.09 19.27
CA GLN A 72 7.09 -7.20 18.80
C GLN A 72 7.00 -7.95 17.48
N ALA A 73 7.95 -7.73 16.57
CA ALA A 73 8.06 -8.48 15.32
C ALA A 73 8.20 -9.99 15.58
N ARG A 74 9.04 -10.38 16.54
CA ARG A 74 9.21 -11.79 16.96
C ARG A 74 7.92 -12.38 17.53
N LYS A 75 7.21 -11.67 18.41
CA LYS A 75 5.92 -12.13 18.95
C LYS A 75 4.87 -12.34 17.87
N ILE A 76 4.82 -11.45 16.87
CA ILE A 76 3.93 -11.61 15.71
C ILE A 76 4.34 -12.82 14.87
N ALA A 77 5.65 -13.00 14.64
CA ALA A 77 6.18 -14.14 13.91
C ALA A 77 5.83 -15.49 14.56
N GLU A 78 5.86 -15.57 15.89
CA GLU A 78 5.45 -16.78 16.63
C GLU A 78 3.96 -17.11 16.44
N ILE A 79 3.09 -16.10 16.35
CA ILE A 79 1.68 -16.32 16.02
C ILE A 79 1.52 -16.77 14.58
N PHE A 80 2.27 -16.17 13.64
CA PHE A 80 2.21 -16.57 12.24
C PHE A 80 2.71 -18.00 12.05
N GLU A 81 3.77 -18.40 12.77
CA GLU A 81 4.25 -19.78 12.81
C GLU A 81 3.15 -20.75 13.24
N GLN A 82 2.42 -20.45 14.32
CA GLN A 82 1.31 -21.30 14.79
C GLN A 82 0.21 -21.44 13.73
N ILE A 83 -0.08 -20.36 13.00
CA ILE A 83 -1.10 -20.37 11.93
C ILE A 83 -0.64 -21.20 10.75
N PHE A 84 0.60 -21.02 10.28
CA PHE A 84 1.11 -21.67 9.07
C PHE A 84 1.53 -23.13 9.30
N SER A 85 1.93 -23.50 10.52
CA SER A 85 2.19 -24.90 10.90
C SER A 85 0.91 -25.72 11.02
N SER A 86 -0.25 -25.10 11.25
CA SER A 86 -1.54 -25.79 11.35
C SER A 86 -2.70 -24.97 10.77
N PRO A 87 -2.75 -24.72 9.45
CA PRO A 87 -3.78 -23.86 8.84
C PRO A 87 -5.21 -24.37 9.06
N SER A 88 -5.40 -25.68 9.17
CA SER A 88 -6.71 -26.31 9.43
C SER A 88 -7.33 -25.90 10.77
N SER A 89 -6.51 -25.46 11.73
CA SER A 89 -6.98 -24.94 13.03
C SER A 89 -7.53 -23.51 12.93
N PHE A 90 -7.31 -22.83 11.79
CA PHE A 90 -7.75 -21.47 11.51
C PHE A 90 -8.51 -21.38 10.18
N PRO A 91 -9.58 -22.17 9.98
CA PRO A 91 -10.27 -22.30 8.70
C PRO A 91 -10.88 -20.99 8.18
N GLU A 92 -11.06 -20.01 9.06
CA GLU A 92 -11.60 -18.71 8.76
C GLU A 92 -10.55 -17.69 8.26
N LEU A 93 -9.26 -18.04 8.29
CA LEU A 93 -8.17 -17.21 7.79
C LEU A 93 -7.79 -17.62 6.35
N GLU A 94 -7.68 -16.62 5.48
CA GLU A 94 -7.08 -16.75 4.15
C GLU A 94 -5.58 -16.45 4.26
N LEU A 95 -4.73 -17.44 3.90
CA LEU A 95 -3.26 -17.31 3.97
C LEU A 95 -2.63 -16.99 2.62
N ASN A 96 -3.28 -17.33 1.51
CA ASN A 96 -2.79 -17.13 0.16
C ASN A 96 -3.90 -16.62 -0.78
N THR A 97 -3.49 -16.17 -1.96
CA THR A 97 -4.41 -15.88 -3.06
C THR A 97 -5.16 -17.14 -3.47
N LYS A 98 -6.49 -17.04 -3.58
CA LYS A 98 -7.32 -18.14 -4.07
C LYS A 98 -7.04 -18.38 -5.56
N ILE A 99 -6.42 -19.50 -5.86
CA ILE A 99 -6.46 -20.14 -7.16
C ILE A 99 -7.43 -21.32 -7.07
N THR A 100 -8.53 -21.28 -7.80
CA THR A 100 -9.57 -22.31 -7.73
C THR A 100 -9.89 -22.87 -9.09
N ASN A 101 -10.06 -24.19 -9.14
CA ASN A 101 -10.46 -24.91 -10.33
C ASN A 101 -9.53 -24.60 -11.53
N THR A 102 -8.27 -25.01 -11.43
CA THR A 102 -7.28 -24.91 -12.52
C THR A 102 -7.13 -26.21 -13.31
N LYS A 103 -8.00 -27.19 -13.05
CA LYS A 103 -7.96 -28.47 -13.74
C LYS A 103 -8.11 -28.23 -15.25
N GLY A 104 -7.14 -28.69 -16.03
CA GLY A 104 -7.09 -28.48 -17.48
C GLY A 104 -6.33 -27.24 -17.94
N LEU A 105 -5.77 -26.43 -17.03
CA LEU A 105 -4.89 -25.32 -17.36
C LEU A 105 -3.43 -25.71 -17.17
N SER A 106 -2.58 -25.34 -18.12
CA SER A 106 -1.13 -25.41 -17.95
C SER A 106 -0.63 -24.24 -17.08
N LYS A 107 0.63 -24.30 -16.65
CA LYS A 107 1.26 -23.22 -15.87
C LYS A 107 1.33 -21.91 -16.66
N GLU A 108 1.54 -22.01 -17.97
CA GLU A 108 1.56 -20.91 -18.93
C GLU A 108 0.20 -20.22 -19.00
N ASN A 109 -0.88 -21.01 -19.11
CA ASN A 109 -2.24 -20.48 -19.14
C ASN A 109 -2.58 -19.74 -17.82
N ILE A 110 -2.19 -20.32 -16.68
CA ILE A 110 -2.38 -19.69 -15.36
C ILE A 110 -1.62 -18.37 -15.28
N ALA A 111 -0.38 -18.33 -15.76
CA ALA A 111 0.44 -17.13 -15.78
C ALA A 111 -0.19 -16.03 -16.64
N ASN A 112 -0.65 -16.33 -17.86
CA ASN A 112 -1.32 -15.35 -18.73
C ASN A 112 -2.62 -14.82 -18.13
N VAL A 113 -3.48 -15.70 -17.60
CA VAL A 113 -4.71 -15.27 -16.90
C VAL A 113 -4.38 -14.33 -15.76
N ARG A 114 -3.37 -14.65 -14.94
CA ARG A 114 -3.00 -13.79 -13.82
C ARG A 114 -2.36 -12.49 -14.27
N PHE A 115 -1.53 -12.51 -15.31
CA PHE A 115 -0.89 -11.33 -15.88
C PHE A 115 -1.94 -10.30 -16.33
N TYR A 116 -2.91 -10.72 -17.14
CA TYR A 116 -3.98 -9.84 -17.62
C TYR A 116 -4.95 -9.42 -16.51
N THR A 117 -5.28 -10.29 -15.55
CA THR A 117 -6.14 -9.87 -14.43
C THR A 117 -5.45 -8.92 -13.46
N ALA A 118 -4.13 -9.07 -13.22
CA ALA A 118 -3.36 -8.24 -12.31
C ALA A 118 -3.26 -6.78 -12.78
N ILE A 119 -3.03 -6.54 -14.08
CA ILE A 119 -3.00 -5.17 -14.63
C ILE A 119 -4.37 -4.48 -14.51
N GLN A 120 -5.46 -5.26 -14.46
CA GLN A 120 -6.82 -4.74 -14.28
C GLN A 120 -7.23 -4.61 -12.80
N ASP A 121 -6.46 -5.12 -11.85
CA ASP A 121 -6.86 -5.16 -10.43
C ASP A 121 -6.68 -3.80 -9.73
N PHE A 122 -7.60 -2.87 -10.03
CA PHE A 122 -7.69 -1.57 -9.38
C PHE A 122 -9.14 -1.19 -9.13
N LYS A 123 -9.52 -1.05 -7.85
CA LYS A 123 -10.89 -0.75 -7.39
C LYS A 123 -11.97 -1.71 -7.92
N ILE A 124 -11.59 -2.91 -8.34
CA ILE A 124 -12.50 -3.98 -8.75
C ILE A 124 -12.31 -5.19 -7.82
N ASN A 125 -13.22 -6.16 -7.94
CA ASN A 125 -13.03 -7.49 -7.38
C ASN A 125 -13.19 -8.48 -8.53
N ILE A 126 -12.08 -9.07 -8.99
CA ILE A 126 -12.08 -9.99 -10.14
C ILE A 126 -12.88 -11.27 -9.88
N TYR A 127 -13.21 -11.56 -8.63
CA TYR A 127 -14.02 -12.71 -8.20
C TYR A 127 -15.44 -12.33 -7.73
N LYS A 128 -15.88 -11.09 -7.98
CA LYS A 128 -17.23 -10.65 -7.58
C LYS A 128 -18.28 -11.55 -8.26
N ASP A 129 -19.38 -11.82 -7.56
CA ASP A 129 -20.52 -12.57 -8.11
C ASP A 129 -20.15 -13.97 -8.64
N GLY A 130 -19.17 -14.62 -7.99
CA GLY A 130 -18.74 -15.98 -8.33
C GLY A 130 -17.84 -16.10 -9.56
N ARG A 131 -17.40 -14.97 -10.13
CA ARG A 131 -16.49 -14.96 -11.28
C ARG A 131 -15.18 -15.68 -10.98
N ASN A 132 -14.68 -16.39 -11.99
CA ASN A 132 -13.40 -17.09 -11.94
C ASN A 132 -12.71 -16.96 -13.31
N PRO A 133 -11.76 -16.02 -13.46
CA PRO A 133 -11.02 -15.83 -14.71
C PRO A 133 -10.30 -17.09 -15.21
N PHE A 134 -9.84 -17.97 -14.32
CA PHE A 134 -9.17 -19.22 -14.69
C PHE A 134 -10.13 -20.19 -15.36
N GLN A 135 -11.35 -20.34 -14.84
CA GLN A 135 -12.38 -21.14 -15.50
C GLN A 135 -12.83 -20.49 -16.81
N LYS A 136 -12.89 -19.15 -16.84
CA LYS A 136 -13.28 -18.44 -18.05
C LYS A 136 -12.31 -18.65 -19.21
N TYR A 137 -11.02 -18.89 -18.93
CA TYR A 137 -10.04 -19.29 -19.94
C TYR A 137 -10.48 -20.54 -20.72
N LEU A 138 -11.11 -21.53 -20.08
CA LEU A 138 -11.55 -22.75 -20.76
C LEU A 138 -12.69 -22.51 -21.77
N GLU A 139 -13.46 -21.43 -21.58
CA GLU A 139 -14.55 -21.03 -22.48
C GLU A 139 -14.11 -19.99 -23.50
N LYS A 140 -13.17 -19.13 -23.10
CA LYS A 140 -12.75 -17.92 -23.80
C LYS A 140 -11.21 -17.77 -23.75
N PRO A 141 -10.44 -18.71 -24.32
CA PRO A 141 -8.98 -18.64 -24.29
C PRO A 141 -8.45 -17.41 -25.02
N GLU A 142 -9.17 -16.92 -26.04
CA GLU A 142 -8.79 -15.75 -26.84
C GLU A 142 -8.67 -14.45 -26.01
N TRP A 143 -9.27 -14.40 -24.83
CA TRP A 143 -9.13 -13.27 -23.89
C TRP A 143 -7.75 -13.18 -23.25
N PHE A 144 -6.94 -14.23 -23.35
CA PHE A 144 -5.66 -14.37 -22.67
C PHE A 144 -4.52 -14.77 -23.63
N GLU A 145 -4.81 -14.82 -24.93
CA GLU A 145 -3.86 -15.08 -26.02
C GLU A 145 -3.41 -13.74 -26.62
N PRO A 146 -2.13 -13.34 -26.46
CA PRO A 146 -1.65 -12.04 -26.92
C PRO A 146 -1.87 -11.78 -28.42
N GLU A 147 -1.72 -12.81 -29.26
CA GLU A 147 -1.95 -12.73 -30.71
C GLU A 147 -3.40 -12.31 -31.00
N LYS A 148 -4.38 -12.95 -30.34
CA LYS A 148 -5.80 -12.66 -30.52
C LYS A 148 -6.18 -11.28 -30.02
N ILE A 149 -5.61 -10.87 -28.90
CA ILE A 149 -5.84 -9.53 -28.34
C ILE A 149 -5.34 -8.44 -29.30
N VAL A 150 -4.17 -8.63 -29.90
CA VAL A 150 -3.59 -7.67 -30.88
C VAL A 150 -4.37 -7.68 -32.20
N GLU A 151 -4.76 -8.86 -32.70
CA GLU A 151 -5.56 -9.02 -33.92
C GLU A 151 -6.96 -8.39 -33.80
N SER A 152 -7.59 -8.50 -32.62
CA SER A 152 -8.99 -8.11 -32.42
C SER A 152 -9.20 -7.40 -31.07
N PRO A 153 -8.94 -6.08 -30.98
CA PRO A 153 -9.07 -5.32 -29.74
C PRO A 153 -10.47 -5.34 -29.10
N ASN A 154 -11.53 -5.67 -29.85
CA ASN A 154 -12.89 -5.84 -29.30
C ASN A 154 -12.95 -6.92 -28.20
N ILE A 155 -12.07 -7.92 -28.24
CA ILE A 155 -11.93 -8.94 -27.20
C ILE A 155 -11.64 -8.30 -25.83
N ILE A 156 -10.86 -7.21 -25.81
CA ILE A 156 -10.51 -6.50 -24.58
C ILE A 156 -11.77 -5.93 -23.92
N LEU A 157 -12.71 -5.41 -24.72
CA LEU A 157 -13.96 -4.85 -24.19
C LEU A 157 -14.83 -5.93 -23.53
N GLU A 158 -14.97 -7.10 -24.17
CA GLU A 158 -15.70 -8.23 -23.59
C GLU A 158 -15.08 -8.69 -22.26
N PHE A 159 -13.75 -8.80 -22.22
CA PHE A 159 -13.02 -9.15 -21.00
C PHE A 159 -13.21 -8.11 -19.90
N LEU A 160 -13.12 -6.82 -20.23
CA LEU A 160 -13.33 -5.75 -19.25
C LEU A 160 -14.78 -5.69 -18.76
N GLU A 161 -15.76 -5.97 -19.61
CA GLU A 161 -17.17 -6.07 -19.23
C GLU A 161 -17.37 -7.23 -18.25
N TYR A 162 -16.82 -8.41 -18.57
CA TYR A 162 -16.79 -9.54 -17.64
C TYR A 162 -16.12 -9.18 -16.31
N LEU A 163 -15.05 -8.37 -16.34
CA LEU A 163 -14.39 -7.90 -15.14
C LEU A 163 -15.17 -6.82 -14.37
N GLY A 164 -16.20 -6.23 -14.96
CA GLY A 164 -16.86 -5.02 -14.41
C GLY A 164 -15.89 -3.84 -14.35
N ALA A 165 -14.94 -3.80 -15.28
CA ALA A 165 -13.82 -2.87 -15.32
C ALA A 165 -13.96 -1.78 -16.39
N THR A 166 -15.14 -1.63 -17.00
CA THR A 166 -15.46 -0.63 -18.05
C THR A 166 -15.73 0.79 -17.53
N GLY A 167 -15.61 1.03 -16.22
CA GLY A 167 -15.86 2.33 -15.59
C GLY A 167 -14.88 3.44 -16.00
N SER A 168 -14.72 4.47 -15.17
CA SER A 168 -13.99 5.73 -15.48
C SER A 168 -12.51 5.63 -15.90
N GLN A 169 -11.94 4.43 -16.02
CA GLN A 169 -10.58 4.18 -16.53
C GLN A 169 -10.57 3.20 -17.72
N GLY A 170 -11.71 2.95 -18.38
CA GLY A 170 -11.84 1.99 -19.48
C GLY A 170 -10.77 2.15 -20.56
N ASP A 171 -10.58 3.37 -21.09
CA ASP A 171 -9.61 3.64 -22.15
C ASP A 171 -8.16 3.28 -21.76
N LYS A 172 -7.77 3.59 -20.53
CA LYS A 172 -6.43 3.23 -20.01
C LYS A 172 -6.26 1.72 -19.88
N ARG A 173 -7.31 1.03 -19.44
CA ARG A 173 -7.31 -0.43 -19.28
C ARG A 173 -7.19 -1.17 -20.60
N ILE A 174 -7.84 -0.63 -21.64
CA ILE A 174 -7.72 -1.11 -23.02
C ILE A 174 -6.27 -0.93 -23.48
N LYS A 175 -5.72 0.28 -23.34
CA LYS A 175 -4.31 0.57 -23.66
C LYS A 175 -3.36 -0.39 -22.96
N TRP A 176 -3.50 -0.56 -21.65
CA TRP A 176 -2.63 -1.46 -20.87
C TRP A 176 -2.66 -2.89 -21.37
N MET A 177 -3.85 -3.44 -21.64
CA MET A 177 -3.98 -4.82 -22.12
C MET A 177 -3.37 -4.99 -23.52
N LEU A 178 -3.56 -4.02 -24.41
CA LEU A 178 -2.96 -4.04 -25.75
C LEU A 178 -1.42 -3.97 -25.69
N GLU A 179 -0.87 -3.02 -24.93
CA GLU A 179 0.58 -2.86 -24.79
C GLU A 179 1.22 -4.05 -24.06
N ALA A 180 0.53 -4.59 -23.05
CA ALA A 180 0.94 -5.83 -22.38
C ALA A 180 0.98 -7.03 -23.35
N SER A 181 0.01 -7.12 -24.27
CA SER A 181 -0.04 -8.20 -25.27
C SER A 181 1.12 -8.10 -26.26
N LYS A 182 1.38 -6.91 -26.81
CA LYS A 182 2.53 -6.66 -27.69
C LYS A 182 3.85 -7.01 -26.99
N PHE A 183 4.00 -6.57 -25.74
CA PHE A 183 5.17 -6.90 -24.94
C PHE A 183 5.38 -8.42 -24.78
N LEU A 184 4.31 -9.17 -24.47
CA LEU A 184 4.41 -10.63 -24.36
C LEU A 184 4.82 -11.27 -25.68
N LEU A 185 4.31 -10.81 -26.82
CA LEU A 185 4.72 -11.31 -28.15
C LEU A 185 6.19 -11.01 -28.45
N GLU A 186 6.62 -9.77 -28.24
CA GLU A 186 7.95 -9.29 -28.59
C GLU A 186 9.05 -9.88 -27.68
N THR A 187 8.74 -10.04 -26.39
CA THR A 187 9.75 -10.37 -25.38
C THR A 187 9.60 -11.78 -24.84
N CYS A 188 8.37 -12.29 -24.74
CA CYS A 188 8.05 -13.50 -23.97
C CYS A 188 7.47 -14.65 -24.80
N ASN A 189 7.56 -14.62 -26.13
CA ASN A 189 6.95 -15.61 -27.02
C ASN A 189 5.46 -15.84 -26.71
N GLY A 190 4.74 -14.78 -26.38
CA GLY A 190 3.31 -14.81 -26.06
C GLY A 190 2.95 -15.34 -24.66
N GLN A 191 3.93 -15.69 -23.81
CA GLN A 191 3.68 -16.35 -22.52
C GLN A 191 4.32 -15.59 -21.36
N ALA A 192 3.50 -15.05 -20.45
CA ALA A 192 3.97 -14.38 -19.23
C ALA A 192 4.78 -15.31 -18.33
N TYR A 193 4.57 -16.64 -18.43
CA TYR A 193 5.37 -17.64 -17.75
C TYR A 193 6.88 -17.51 -18.04
N ASN A 194 7.24 -17.12 -19.28
CA ASN A 194 8.63 -17.02 -19.73
C ASN A 194 9.38 -15.82 -19.14
N LEU A 195 8.69 -14.88 -18.47
CA LEU A 195 9.32 -13.72 -17.84
C LEU A 195 10.46 -14.12 -16.90
N LEU A 196 10.27 -15.21 -16.14
CA LEU A 196 11.27 -15.68 -15.20
C LEU A 196 12.57 -16.08 -15.92
N GLU A 197 12.47 -16.87 -16.99
CA GLU A 197 13.62 -17.32 -17.76
C GLU A 197 14.35 -16.15 -18.44
N ILE A 198 13.61 -15.24 -19.05
CA ILE A 198 14.15 -14.02 -19.70
C ILE A 198 14.93 -13.16 -18.71
N CYS A 199 14.51 -13.16 -17.45
CA CYS A 199 15.14 -12.43 -16.37
C CYS A 199 16.18 -13.26 -15.61
N ASN A 200 16.71 -14.34 -16.21
CA ASN A 200 17.73 -15.21 -15.60
C ASN A 200 17.30 -15.76 -14.22
N ASN A 201 16.01 -16.06 -14.05
CA ASN A 201 15.39 -16.49 -12.81
C ASN A 201 15.44 -15.48 -11.65
N ASP A 202 15.78 -14.21 -11.91
CA ASP A 202 15.86 -13.14 -10.93
C ASP A 202 14.55 -12.34 -10.85
N LEU A 203 13.90 -12.42 -9.69
CA LEU A 203 12.60 -11.77 -9.44
C LEU A 203 12.67 -10.24 -9.40
N GLU A 204 13.82 -9.67 -9.03
CA GLU A 204 14.03 -8.22 -9.07
C GLU A 204 14.09 -7.71 -10.51
N LEU A 205 14.73 -8.47 -11.41
CA LEU A 205 14.75 -8.18 -12.84
C LEU A 205 13.35 -8.32 -13.46
N VAL A 206 12.57 -9.36 -13.10
CA VAL A 206 11.17 -9.49 -13.54
C VAL A 206 10.36 -8.26 -13.15
N ARG A 207 10.45 -7.83 -11.88
CA ARG A 207 9.73 -6.65 -11.38
C ARG A 207 10.11 -5.40 -12.15
N LYS A 208 11.41 -5.15 -12.33
CA LYS A 208 11.93 -3.99 -13.04
C LYS A 208 11.42 -3.96 -14.49
N LEU A 209 11.49 -5.10 -15.18
CA LEU A 209 11.06 -5.25 -16.57
C LEU A 209 9.58 -4.88 -16.76
N ILE A 210 8.70 -5.40 -15.92
CA ILE A 210 7.25 -5.22 -16.12
C ILE A 210 6.70 -3.92 -15.51
N SER A 211 7.35 -3.31 -14.51
CA SER A 211 6.81 -2.15 -13.79
C SER A 211 7.59 -0.84 -13.91
N ASP A 212 8.90 -0.89 -14.15
CA ASP A 212 9.74 0.31 -14.21
C ASP A 212 10.15 0.66 -15.65
N GLU A 213 10.31 -0.35 -16.51
CA GLU A 213 10.86 -0.17 -17.86
C GLU A 213 9.79 -0.13 -18.96
N ARG A 214 8.51 -0.35 -18.63
CA ARG A 214 7.41 -0.48 -19.59
C ARG A 214 6.09 0.11 -19.04
N ASP A 215 5.32 0.79 -19.89
CA ASP A 215 3.97 1.27 -19.57
C ASP A 215 2.89 0.24 -19.97
N ILE A 216 2.92 -0.93 -19.32
CA ILE A 216 2.01 -2.06 -19.61
C ILE A 216 0.94 -2.28 -18.53
N GLY A 217 0.72 -1.28 -17.66
CA GLY A 217 -0.33 -1.31 -16.63
C GLY A 217 0.06 -1.94 -15.28
N PHE A 218 1.31 -2.39 -15.15
CA PHE A 218 1.91 -2.79 -13.88
C PHE A 218 2.51 -1.58 -13.16
N SER A 219 2.08 -1.33 -11.93
CA SER A 219 2.89 -0.60 -10.96
C SER A 219 3.79 -1.58 -10.22
N ARG A 220 4.82 -1.10 -9.52
CA ARG A 220 5.68 -1.94 -8.66
C ARG A 220 4.86 -2.85 -7.73
N LYS A 221 3.84 -2.30 -7.08
CA LYS A 221 2.93 -3.07 -6.21
C LYS A 221 2.21 -4.20 -6.96
N LYS A 222 1.68 -3.94 -8.16
CA LYS A 222 1.00 -4.98 -8.95
C LYS A 222 2.00 -6.05 -9.43
N ALA A 223 3.22 -5.64 -9.76
CA ALA A 223 4.28 -6.57 -10.14
C ALA A 223 4.66 -7.47 -8.97
N ASP A 224 4.88 -6.92 -7.77
CA ASP A 224 5.14 -7.71 -6.56
C ASP A 224 3.99 -8.69 -6.28
N MET A 225 2.73 -8.27 -6.45
CA MET A 225 1.55 -9.15 -6.30
C MET A 225 1.53 -10.27 -7.34
N PHE A 226 1.81 -9.97 -8.60
CA PHE A 226 1.88 -10.97 -9.68
C PHE A 226 2.99 -11.99 -9.42
N ILE A 227 4.19 -11.52 -9.09
CA ILE A 227 5.35 -12.37 -8.82
C ILE A 227 5.09 -13.27 -7.61
N ARG A 228 4.59 -12.70 -6.51
CA ARG A 228 4.19 -13.49 -5.33
C ARG A 228 3.21 -14.60 -5.71
N ASP A 229 2.18 -14.29 -6.50
CA ASP A 229 1.19 -15.28 -6.90
C ASP A 229 1.81 -16.40 -7.74
N MET A 230 2.76 -16.10 -8.63
CA MET A 230 3.48 -17.13 -9.39
C MET A 230 4.29 -18.07 -8.49
N LEU A 231 4.87 -17.56 -7.41
CA LEU A 231 5.60 -18.37 -6.42
C LEU A 231 4.64 -19.17 -5.54
N ASP A 232 3.64 -18.51 -4.94
CA ASP A 232 2.69 -19.14 -4.00
C ASP A 232 1.86 -20.25 -4.67
N TRP A 233 1.63 -20.16 -5.98
CA TRP A 233 0.92 -21.16 -6.76
C TRP A 233 1.83 -22.23 -7.38
N ASN A 234 3.13 -22.22 -7.08
CA ASN A 234 4.14 -23.11 -7.65
C ASN A 234 4.18 -23.09 -9.19
N ILE A 235 3.86 -21.93 -9.80
CA ILE A 235 4.01 -21.72 -11.23
C ILE A 235 5.50 -21.55 -11.53
N TRP A 236 6.14 -20.63 -10.81
CA TRP A 236 7.58 -20.40 -10.85
C TRP A 236 8.31 -21.07 -9.68
N ASP A 237 9.55 -21.47 -9.92
CA ASP A 237 10.44 -22.04 -8.92
C ASP A 237 11.80 -21.35 -9.01
N THR A 238 12.06 -20.44 -8.08
CA THR A 238 13.35 -19.73 -7.92
C THR A 238 13.48 -19.26 -6.49
N ASP A 239 14.72 -19.13 -6.02
CA ASP A 239 15.06 -18.50 -4.75
C ASP A 239 15.84 -17.18 -4.94
N ILE A 240 16.07 -16.74 -6.20
CA ILE A 240 16.84 -15.52 -6.51
C ILE A 240 15.94 -14.29 -6.37
N GLY A 241 16.29 -13.38 -5.47
CA GLY A 241 15.57 -12.11 -5.26
C GLY A 241 14.26 -12.25 -4.48
N ILE A 242 13.97 -13.40 -3.88
CA ILE A 242 12.76 -13.64 -3.05
C ILE A 242 12.67 -12.68 -1.87
N GLU A 243 13.83 -12.30 -1.32
CA GLU A 243 13.92 -11.37 -0.22
C GLU A 243 13.55 -9.96 -0.69
N LYS A 244 13.57 -9.62 -1.97
CA LYS A 244 13.24 -8.26 -2.46
C LYS A 244 11.73 -8.00 -2.55
N LEU A 245 10.90 -9.03 -2.42
CA LEU A 245 9.44 -8.92 -2.47
C LEU A 245 8.88 -8.66 -1.07
N ASN A 246 8.53 -7.39 -0.80
CA ASN A 246 7.94 -6.98 0.46
C ASN A 246 6.45 -7.33 0.56
N VAL A 247 5.94 -7.40 1.79
CA VAL A 247 4.49 -7.27 2.01
C VAL A 247 4.03 -5.93 1.45
N ALA A 248 2.99 -5.96 0.61
CA ALA A 248 2.46 -4.74 0.02
C ALA A 248 1.96 -3.79 1.11
N SER A 249 2.46 -2.56 1.10
CA SER A 249 1.96 -1.53 2.00
C SER A 249 0.64 -0.96 1.47
N ASP A 250 -0.36 -0.90 2.34
CA ASP A 250 -1.62 -0.20 2.14
C ASP A 250 -2.24 0.24 3.46
N THR A 251 -3.35 0.99 3.38
CA THR A 251 -4.04 1.52 4.57
C THR A 251 -4.40 0.44 5.61
N ASN A 252 -4.59 -0.82 5.22
CA ASN A 252 -4.86 -1.92 6.15
C ASN A 252 -3.56 -2.48 6.74
N THR A 253 -2.55 -2.77 5.93
CA THR A 253 -1.28 -3.32 6.43
C THR A 253 -0.53 -2.31 7.31
N ILE A 254 -0.53 -1.03 6.95
CA ILE A 254 -0.03 0.08 7.78
C ILE A 254 -0.79 0.13 9.12
N ARG A 255 -2.11 0.07 9.08
CA ARG A 255 -2.94 0.14 10.29
C ARG A 255 -2.70 -1.04 11.23
N VAL A 256 -2.51 -2.24 10.69
CA VAL A 256 -2.15 -3.40 11.49
C VAL A 256 -0.78 -3.16 12.13
N ALA A 257 0.24 -2.74 11.35
CA ALA A 257 1.58 -2.51 11.87
C ALA A 257 1.65 -1.45 13.00
N LEU A 258 0.92 -0.34 12.84
CA LEU A 258 0.80 0.68 13.89
C LEU A 258 0.11 0.14 15.15
N ARG A 259 -1.04 -0.52 14.98
CA ARG A 259 -1.87 -0.97 16.11
C ARG A 259 -1.26 -2.13 16.88
N THR A 260 -0.51 -3.00 16.21
CA THR A 260 0.23 -4.06 16.89
C THR A 260 1.48 -3.54 17.59
N GLY A 261 1.85 -2.27 17.40
CA GLY A 261 3.11 -1.72 17.91
C GLY A 261 4.34 -2.28 17.20
N LEU A 262 4.17 -2.88 16.01
CA LEU A 262 5.30 -3.27 15.16
C LEU A 262 6.07 -2.02 14.73
N LEU A 263 5.34 -0.96 14.39
CA LEU A 263 5.90 0.38 14.25
C LEU A 263 5.68 1.17 15.53
N GLU A 264 6.74 1.81 16.00
CA GLU A 264 6.73 2.72 17.12
C GLU A 264 7.06 4.12 16.64
N LEU A 265 6.36 5.09 17.21
CA LEU A 265 6.45 6.49 16.85
C LEU A 265 6.76 7.25 18.14
N ASP A 266 7.72 8.16 18.07
CA ASP A 266 7.98 9.09 19.19
C ASP A 266 6.94 10.22 19.22
N PHE A 267 6.29 10.46 18.07
CA PHE A 267 5.30 11.51 17.89
C PHE A 267 4.05 10.99 17.18
N PRO A 268 2.83 11.40 17.59
CA PRO A 268 1.60 11.02 16.90
C PRO A 268 1.61 11.48 15.44
N LEU A 269 1.11 10.63 14.53
CA LEU A 269 0.98 11.02 13.13
C LEU A 269 0.11 12.28 12.99
N LEU A 270 0.60 13.25 12.24
CA LEU A 270 -0.16 14.45 11.91
C LEU A 270 -1.38 14.10 11.07
N ALA A 271 -2.43 14.93 11.22
CA ALA A 271 -3.55 14.90 10.30
C ALA A 271 -3.05 15.10 8.87
N SER A 272 -3.64 14.38 7.90
CA SER A 272 -3.17 14.42 6.51
C SER A 272 -3.07 15.84 5.93
N TYR A 273 -3.91 16.79 6.36
CA TYR A 273 -3.84 18.20 5.90
C TYR A 273 -2.52 18.90 6.24
N LEU A 274 -1.77 18.41 7.24
CA LEU A 274 -0.44 18.91 7.59
C LEU A 274 0.69 18.09 6.94
N ASP A 275 0.36 16.97 6.28
CA ASP A 275 1.35 16.15 5.58
C ASP A 275 1.50 16.64 4.13
N VAL A 276 2.08 17.83 3.98
CA VAL A 276 2.30 18.45 2.67
C VAL A 276 3.10 17.51 1.79
N TYR A 277 2.60 17.22 0.59
CA TYR A 277 3.19 16.26 -0.35
C TYR A 277 3.50 14.87 0.23
N CYS A 278 2.72 14.43 1.23
CA CYS A 278 2.72 13.05 1.69
C CYS A 278 4.07 12.53 2.22
N TYR A 279 4.93 13.39 2.79
CA TYR A 279 6.23 12.98 3.34
C TYR A 279 6.07 11.96 4.48
N GLN A 280 5.17 12.21 5.44
CA GLN A 280 4.85 11.25 6.49
C GLN A 280 4.22 9.99 5.94
N TYR A 281 3.28 10.10 5.00
CA TYR A 281 2.69 8.91 4.38
C TYR A 281 3.77 8.04 3.71
N GLY A 282 4.69 8.64 2.94
CA GLY A 282 5.80 7.94 2.31
C GLY A 282 6.74 7.27 3.31
N LEU A 283 7.10 7.96 4.39
CA LEU A 283 7.91 7.38 5.46
C LEU A 283 7.21 6.20 6.14
N VAL A 284 5.92 6.34 6.49
CA VAL A 284 5.13 5.28 7.13
C VAL A 284 4.95 4.09 6.18
N ASP A 285 4.75 4.33 4.89
CA ASP A 285 4.66 3.28 3.87
C ASP A 285 5.96 2.46 3.81
N TYR A 286 7.10 3.13 3.67
CA TYR A 286 8.42 2.52 3.67
C TYR A 286 8.68 1.72 4.95
N LYS A 287 8.46 2.33 6.12
CA LYS A 287 8.66 1.70 7.42
C LYS A 287 7.72 0.51 7.65
N THR A 288 6.52 0.54 7.10
CA THR A 288 5.58 -0.60 7.15
C THR A 288 6.13 -1.80 6.39
N GLN A 289 6.69 -1.59 5.20
CA GLN A 289 7.33 -2.67 4.43
C GLN A 289 8.54 -3.25 5.18
N GLU A 290 9.42 -2.39 5.72
CA GLU A 290 10.55 -2.82 6.56
C GLU A 290 10.10 -3.57 7.82
N GLY A 291 9.03 -3.12 8.48
CA GLY A 291 8.48 -3.75 9.67
C GLY A 291 7.98 -5.17 9.40
N TRP A 292 7.20 -5.36 8.34
CA TRP A 292 6.72 -6.70 7.97
C TRP A 292 7.86 -7.61 7.49
N ARG A 293 8.85 -7.06 6.77
CA ARG A 293 10.09 -7.79 6.48
C ARG A 293 10.79 -8.24 7.76
N THR A 294 10.87 -7.38 8.78
CA THR A 294 11.47 -7.73 10.07
C THR A 294 10.73 -8.88 10.74
N VAL A 295 9.39 -8.93 10.64
CA VAL A 295 8.59 -10.10 11.10
C VAL A 295 9.03 -11.37 10.37
N TRP A 296 9.16 -11.32 9.05
CA TRP A 296 9.62 -12.47 8.26
C TRP A 296 11.04 -12.92 8.64
N GLU A 297 11.96 -11.98 8.86
CA GLU A 297 13.33 -12.27 9.29
C GLU A 297 13.39 -12.88 10.69
N GLU A 298 12.58 -12.41 11.63
CA GLU A 298 12.46 -13.00 12.97
C GLU A 298 11.80 -14.38 12.93
N TRP A 299 10.85 -14.58 12.01
CA TRP A 299 10.18 -15.86 11.80
C TRP A 299 11.15 -16.93 11.30
N LYS A 300 12.01 -16.62 10.33
CA LYS A 300 13.04 -17.56 9.84
C LYS A 300 13.97 -18.10 10.94
N LYS A 301 14.07 -17.41 12.08
CA LYS A 301 14.88 -17.83 13.23
C LYS A 301 14.13 -18.77 14.19
N ILE A 302 12.84 -19.01 13.98
CA ILE A 302 12.08 -20.00 14.75
C ILE A 302 12.52 -21.41 14.31
N PRO A 303 12.83 -22.34 15.22
CA PRO A 303 13.15 -23.72 14.84
C PRO A 303 11.96 -24.42 14.15
N ASN A 304 12.22 -25.26 13.15
CA ASN A 304 11.20 -25.96 12.37
C ASN A 304 10.11 -25.03 11.81
N ASN A 305 10.48 -23.82 11.40
CA ASN A 305 9.51 -22.82 10.98
C ASN A 305 8.86 -23.14 9.64
N HIS A 306 7.60 -22.73 9.53
CA HIS A 306 6.77 -22.76 8.33
C HIS A 306 6.70 -21.36 7.70
N CYS A 307 7.79 -20.58 7.84
CA CYS A 307 7.89 -19.26 7.26
C CYS A 307 7.82 -19.37 5.74
N PRO A 308 6.95 -18.61 5.06
CA PRO A 308 6.89 -18.67 3.61
C PRO A 308 8.20 -18.21 2.97
N LYS A 309 8.48 -18.67 1.75
CA LYS A 309 9.73 -18.35 1.03
C LYS A 309 9.99 -16.86 0.88
N THR A 310 8.94 -16.04 0.79
CA THR A 310 9.08 -14.59 0.59
C THR A 310 8.24 -13.81 1.60
N PRO A 311 8.68 -12.61 2.05
CA PRO A 311 7.86 -11.75 2.89
C PRO A 311 6.48 -11.46 2.29
N ALA A 312 6.41 -11.27 0.96
CA ALA A 312 5.17 -10.95 0.26
C ALA A 312 4.05 -11.98 0.46
N SER A 313 4.35 -13.26 0.70
CA SER A 313 3.35 -14.30 0.94
C SER A 313 2.60 -14.12 2.27
N MET A 314 3.09 -13.28 3.18
CA MET A 314 2.35 -12.92 4.40
C MET A 314 1.21 -11.93 4.13
N ASP A 315 1.20 -11.29 2.96
CA ASP A 315 0.25 -10.21 2.61
C ASP A 315 -1.20 -10.63 2.81
N TYR A 316 -1.60 -11.83 2.37
CA TYR A 316 -2.99 -12.27 2.49
C TYR A 316 -3.44 -12.41 3.94
N LEU A 317 -2.62 -13.03 4.79
CA LEU A 317 -2.91 -13.08 6.23
C LEU A 317 -3.06 -11.67 6.82
N ILE A 318 -2.11 -10.77 6.53
CA ILE A 318 -2.08 -9.43 7.13
C ILE A 318 -3.22 -8.55 6.60
N TYR A 319 -3.35 -8.43 5.28
CA TYR A 319 -4.32 -7.54 4.64
C TYR A 319 -5.75 -8.09 4.73
N LYS A 320 -5.97 -9.33 4.25
CA LYS A 320 -7.32 -9.88 4.10
C LYS A 320 -7.84 -10.38 5.43
N SER A 321 -7.08 -11.27 6.07
CA SER A 321 -7.53 -12.01 7.25
C SER A 321 -7.46 -11.18 8.51
N ILE A 322 -6.43 -10.36 8.70
CA ILE A 322 -6.31 -9.50 9.88
C ILE A 322 -6.90 -8.11 9.61
N GLY A 323 -6.37 -7.41 8.61
CA GLY A 323 -6.66 -6.00 8.34
C GLY A 323 -8.10 -5.71 7.93
N LYS A 324 -8.62 -6.45 6.96
CA LYS A 324 -9.99 -6.30 6.44
C LYS A 324 -11.04 -6.98 7.32
N LYS A 325 -10.74 -8.13 7.91
CA LYS A 325 -11.74 -8.89 8.68
C LYS A 325 -11.88 -8.39 10.11
N TYR A 326 -10.78 -8.23 10.85
CA TYR A 326 -10.80 -7.94 12.29
C TYR A 326 -10.33 -6.53 12.65
N CYS A 327 -9.20 -6.08 12.13
CA CYS A 327 -8.57 -4.80 12.47
C CYS A 327 -9.13 -3.64 11.65
N LYS A 328 -10.46 -3.50 11.57
CA LYS A 328 -11.13 -2.44 10.81
C LYS A 328 -10.91 -1.06 11.45
N LEU A 329 -11.02 0.00 10.65
CA LEU A 329 -10.77 1.37 11.12
C LEU A 329 -11.68 1.76 12.30
N ASN A 330 -13.00 1.56 12.15
CA ASN A 330 -14.04 2.00 13.11
C ASN A 330 -14.81 0.87 13.80
N LYS A 331 -14.61 -0.40 13.41
CA LYS A 331 -15.36 -1.55 13.94
C LYS A 331 -14.43 -2.74 14.17
N ARG A 332 -13.52 -2.57 15.13
CA ARG A 332 -12.51 -3.59 15.46
C ARG A 332 -13.19 -4.78 16.12
N LYS A 333 -12.70 -5.98 15.79
CA LYS A 333 -13.06 -7.25 16.42
C LYS A 333 -11.82 -7.79 17.12
N CYS A 334 -11.34 -7.07 18.14
CA CYS A 334 -10.06 -7.40 18.79
C CYS A 334 -10.09 -8.78 19.44
N GLU A 335 -11.18 -9.13 20.13
CA GLU A 335 -11.33 -10.42 20.82
C GLU A 335 -11.30 -11.63 19.88
N GLU A 336 -11.74 -11.46 18.62
CA GLU A 336 -11.70 -12.50 17.58
C GLU A 336 -10.39 -12.50 16.77
N CYS A 337 -9.49 -11.54 17.00
CA CYS A 337 -8.29 -11.37 16.19
C CYS A 337 -7.13 -12.22 16.72
N VAL A 338 -6.47 -12.96 15.84
CA VAL A 338 -5.29 -13.78 16.20
C VAL A 338 -4.14 -12.98 16.83
N LEU A 339 -4.05 -11.67 16.57
CA LEU A 339 -3.04 -10.79 17.17
C LEU A 339 -3.48 -10.13 18.48
N ASN A 340 -4.65 -10.46 19.05
CA ASN A 340 -5.17 -9.80 20.25
C ASN A 340 -4.18 -9.84 21.43
N GLN A 341 -3.57 -11.00 21.63
CA GLN A 341 -2.66 -11.28 22.74
C GLN A 341 -1.34 -10.47 22.68
N VAL A 342 -0.94 -10.02 21.50
CA VAL A 342 0.28 -9.21 21.31
C VAL A 342 -0.03 -7.74 21.03
N CYS A 343 -1.28 -7.37 20.76
CA CYS A 343 -1.67 -6.03 20.34
C CYS A 343 -1.89 -5.08 21.54
N PRO A 344 -1.02 -4.05 21.74
CA PRO A 344 -1.11 -3.16 22.91
C PRO A 344 -2.45 -2.39 22.95
N PRO A 345 -3.17 -2.38 24.09
CA PRO A 345 -4.50 -1.75 24.19
C PRO A 345 -4.55 -0.28 23.77
N ASP A 346 -3.54 0.50 24.14
CA ASP A 346 -3.38 1.93 23.85
C ASP A 346 -3.18 2.21 22.35
N LYS A 347 -2.50 1.31 21.63
CA LYS A 347 -2.23 1.46 20.19
C LYS A 347 -3.41 1.07 19.31
N ARG A 348 -4.43 0.35 19.80
CA ARG A 348 -5.59 -0.15 19.01
C ARG A 348 -6.42 0.95 18.36
N ASN A 349 -6.29 2.20 18.80
CA ASN A 349 -7.00 3.36 18.26
C ASN A 349 -6.26 4.12 17.15
N LEU A 350 -5.00 3.79 16.90
CA LEU A 350 -4.21 4.44 15.85
C LEU A 350 -4.87 4.31 14.48
N LYS A 351 -4.77 5.39 13.71
CA LYS A 351 -5.27 5.48 12.34
C LYS A 351 -4.07 5.59 11.39
N PRO A 352 -4.09 4.89 10.25
CA PRO A 352 -3.05 5.06 9.24
C PRO A 352 -3.15 6.47 8.63
N PRO A 353 -2.02 7.05 8.18
CA PRO A 353 -2.06 8.30 7.44
C PRO A 353 -2.78 8.08 6.10
N ARG A 354 -3.38 9.13 5.56
CA ARG A 354 -3.95 9.12 4.20
C ARG A 354 -3.04 9.89 3.26
N SER A 355 -2.78 9.30 2.10
CA SER A 355 -2.15 10.02 0.99
C SER A 355 -3.16 11.02 0.43
N ILE A 356 -2.78 12.30 0.45
CA ILE A 356 -3.43 13.38 -0.29
C ILE A 356 -2.56 13.73 -1.50
N SER A 357 -2.46 12.75 -2.40
CA SER A 357 -1.80 12.73 -3.71
C SER A 357 -0.69 13.78 -3.96
N ILE A 358 0.55 13.29 -4.06
CA ILE A 358 1.70 14.03 -4.61
C ILE A 358 1.46 14.34 -6.09
N TYR A 359 0.90 13.40 -6.85
CA TYR A 359 0.67 13.51 -8.31
C TYR A 359 -0.51 14.39 -8.69
N GLY A 360 -1.36 14.71 -7.70
CA GLY A 360 -2.45 15.64 -7.89
C GLY A 360 -1.94 17.06 -8.11
N GLN A 361 -0.85 17.46 -7.43
CA GLN A 361 -0.17 18.78 -7.34
C GLN A 361 -1.10 20.03 -7.30
N THR A 362 -2.01 20.14 -8.26
CA THR A 362 -3.11 21.10 -8.43
C THR A 362 -3.83 21.51 -7.15
N GLY A 363 -4.16 20.58 -6.24
CA GLY A 363 -4.82 20.92 -4.98
C GLY A 363 -3.94 21.73 -4.01
N TRP A 364 -2.64 21.42 -3.96
CA TRP A 364 -1.69 22.14 -3.11
C TRP A 364 -1.24 23.45 -3.75
N GLU A 365 -1.10 23.48 -5.08
CA GLU A 365 -0.76 24.67 -5.84
C GLU A 365 -1.89 25.71 -5.80
N SER A 366 -3.15 25.29 -5.93
CA SER A 366 -4.33 26.18 -5.77
C SER A 366 -4.59 26.60 -4.32
N GLY A 367 -4.04 25.85 -3.35
CA GLY A 367 -4.05 26.20 -1.94
C GLY A 367 -3.00 27.24 -1.53
N LYS A 368 -2.05 27.57 -2.41
CA LYS A 368 -1.01 28.57 -2.15
C LYS A 368 -1.64 29.96 -2.05
N THR A 369 -1.32 30.68 -0.97
CA THR A 369 -1.76 32.06 -0.77
C THR A 369 -0.56 33.00 -0.83
N ASP A 370 -0.73 34.20 -1.39
CA ASP A 370 0.29 35.26 -1.35
C ASP A 370 0.06 36.18 -0.14
N ALA A 371 0.85 37.26 -0.04
CA ALA A 371 0.73 38.23 1.06
C ALA A 371 -0.64 38.92 1.13
N GLY A 372 -1.44 38.88 0.06
CA GLY A 372 -2.81 39.41 0.01
C GLY A 372 -3.85 38.48 0.67
N GLY A 373 -3.49 37.23 0.95
CA GLY A 373 -4.39 36.23 1.53
C GLY A 373 -5.40 35.64 0.53
N GLY A 374 -6.22 34.68 0.99
CA GLY A 374 -7.18 33.96 0.16
C GLY A 374 -6.56 32.80 -0.64
N GLY A 375 -7.35 31.74 -0.87
CA GLY A 375 -6.94 30.48 -1.51
C GLY A 375 -7.57 29.26 -0.82
N GLY A 376 -7.33 28.05 -1.33
CA GLY A 376 -7.80 26.82 -0.69
C GLY A 376 -7.50 25.55 -1.48
N ILE A 377 -7.30 24.44 -0.76
CA ILE A 377 -7.20 23.12 -1.38
C ILE A 377 -8.61 22.73 -1.82
N MET A 378 -8.91 22.85 -3.12
CA MET A 378 -10.17 22.30 -3.67
C MET A 378 -10.10 20.78 -3.62
N SER A 379 -11.10 20.16 -2.96
CA SER A 379 -11.21 18.71 -2.76
C SER A 379 -11.77 17.97 -3.97
#